data_AF-A0A4P8EFI7-F1
#
_entry.id   AF-A0A4P8EFI7-F1
#
_cell.length_a   1.000
_cell.length_b   1.000
_cell.length_c   1.000
_cell.angle_alpha   90.00
_cell.angle_beta   90.00
_cell.angle_gamma   90.00
#
_symmetry.space_group_name_H-M   'P 1'
#
loop_
_entity.id
_entity.type
_entity.pdbx_description
1 polymer ?
#
loop_
_entity_poly.entity_id
_entity_poly.type
_entity_poly.pdbx_seq_one_letter_code
_entity_poly.pdbx_strand_id
1 'polypeptide(L)'
;MIPIPVLSLEAIFIMFAFYAATLAWLVWTLRIILSAKARRRLGPWRILVYAILAAMSCLTALYHYDLHQQAADFKMKFEPVLSENSFIGGIDMPAGTKLVVNAPYDFETFREAKFPHPVRISGTDALFAERYITTETDEEFSILDYTPLNIRLTGIGEGLENEWRCDATHPITLQTHSDGSVKAFESCMAAVGNRIENQPLPKGAEIIATDGTVYTDGFVASDRWLIYLPAGAELSVGNKTQFGGMIRLDAERRIITKPLR
;
A
#
# COMPACT_ATOMS: atom_id res chain seq x y z
N MET A 1 9.85 -14.95 -10.45
CA MET A 1 11.17 -14.27 -10.36
C MET A 1 11.39 -13.52 -11.67
N ILE A 2 11.44 -12.19 -11.65
CA ILE A 2 11.83 -11.42 -12.84
C ILE A 2 13.32 -11.71 -13.07
N PRO A 3 13.75 -12.25 -14.23
CA PRO A 3 15.17 -12.43 -14.50
C PRO A 3 15.82 -11.06 -14.52
N ILE A 4 16.62 -10.77 -13.50
CA ILE A 4 17.49 -9.59 -13.50
C ILE A 4 18.54 -9.88 -14.56
N PRO A 5 18.58 -9.15 -15.69
CA PRO A 5 19.63 -9.35 -16.67
C PRO A 5 20.96 -9.08 -15.96
N VAL A 6 21.77 -10.12 -15.81
CA VAL A 6 23.12 -9.99 -15.27
C VAL A 6 23.87 -9.15 -16.29
N LEU A 7 24.06 -7.86 -15.99
CA LEU A 7 24.82 -6.99 -16.87
C LEU A 7 26.22 -7.59 -17.05
N SER A 8 26.60 -7.85 -18.30
CA SER A 8 27.94 -8.36 -18.59
C SER A 8 28.99 -7.33 -18.14
N LEU A 9 30.16 -7.80 -17.74
CA LEU A 9 31.26 -6.94 -17.33
C LEU A 9 31.63 -5.93 -18.45
N GLU A 10 31.53 -6.36 -19.70
CA GLU A 10 31.72 -5.51 -20.88
C GLU A 10 30.69 -4.38 -20.95
N ALA A 11 29.39 -4.68 -20.73
CA ALA A 11 28.34 -3.67 -20.72
C ALA A 11 28.56 -2.63 -19.62
N ILE A 12 29.04 -3.05 -18.44
CA ILE A 12 29.37 -2.15 -17.34
C ILE A 12 30.50 -1.18 -17.73
N PHE A 13 31.59 -1.69 -18.31
CA PHE A 13 32.70 -0.84 -18.77
C PHE A 13 32.29 0.13 -19.87
N ILE A 14 31.43 -0.32 -20.81
CA ILE A 14 30.89 0.55 -21.86
C ILE A 14 30.08 1.69 -21.23
N MET A 15 29.15 1.39 -20.30
CA MET A 15 28.39 2.45 -19.61
C MET A 15 29.32 3.44 -18.90
N PHE A 16 30.31 2.96 -18.14
CA PHE A 16 31.29 3.84 -17.49
C PHE A 16 32.04 4.73 -18.47
N ALA A 17 32.43 4.21 -19.64
CA ALA A 17 33.10 5.00 -20.67
C ALA A 17 32.20 6.13 -21.21
N PHE A 18 30.92 5.86 -21.44
CA PHE A 18 29.94 6.86 -21.89
C PHE A 18 29.69 7.96 -20.84
N TYR A 19 29.59 7.59 -19.55
CA TYR A 19 29.49 8.58 -18.47
C TYR A 19 30.77 9.40 -18.31
N ALA A 20 31.94 8.77 -18.38
CA ALA A 20 33.22 9.48 -18.34
C ALA A 20 33.37 10.45 -19.52
N ALA A 21 32.95 10.04 -20.73
CA ALA A 21 32.92 10.90 -21.91
C ALA A 21 31.98 12.10 -21.72
N THR A 22 30.79 11.88 -21.15
CA THR A 22 29.83 12.94 -20.82
C THR A 22 30.41 13.94 -19.82
N LEU A 23 31.05 13.46 -18.75
CA LEU A 23 31.70 14.32 -17.76
C LEU A 23 32.86 15.13 -18.38
N ALA A 24 33.70 14.48 -19.16
CA ALA A 24 34.81 15.13 -19.87
C ALA A 24 34.29 16.20 -20.84
N TRP A 25 33.21 15.90 -21.57
CA TRP A 25 32.53 16.85 -22.44
C TRP A 25 32.02 18.06 -21.66
N LEU A 26 31.28 17.87 -20.57
CA LEU A 26 30.76 18.97 -19.74
C LEU A 26 31.86 19.87 -19.20
N VAL A 27 32.94 19.29 -18.65
CA VAL A 27 34.09 20.05 -18.14
C VAL A 27 34.77 20.84 -19.26
N TRP A 28 34.90 20.25 -20.45
CA TRP A 28 35.52 20.92 -21.59
C TRP A 28 34.64 22.04 -22.15
N THR A 29 33.33 21.82 -22.27
CA THR A 29 32.33 22.82 -22.66
C THR A 29 32.35 24.01 -21.70
N LEU A 30 32.35 23.75 -20.40
CA LEU A 30 32.43 24.80 -19.37
C LEU A 30 33.72 25.63 -19.53
N ARG A 31 34.86 25.00 -19.77
CA ARG A 31 36.13 25.70 -20.03
C ARG A 31 36.10 26.56 -21.30
N ILE A 32 35.45 26.09 -22.37
CA ILE A 32 35.31 26.84 -23.62
C ILE A 32 34.41 28.07 -23.42
N ILE A 33 33.31 27.92 -22.68
CA ILE A 33 32.38 29.02 -22.35
C ILE A 33 33.10 30.09 -21.50
N LEU A 34 33.83 29.67 -20.46
CA LEU A 34 34.46 30.57 -19.50
C LEU A 34 35.80 31.17 -19.97
N SER A 35 36.41 30.67 -21.06
CA SER A 35 37.74 31.13 -21.49
C SER A 35 37.84 31.46 -22.99
N ALA A 36 38.02 32.74 -23.30
CA ALA A 36 38.34 33.20 -24.65
C ALA A 36 39.66 32.61 -25.19
N LYS A 37 40.62 32.31 -24.31
CA LYS A 37 41.91 31.69 -24.67
C LYS A 37 41.75 30.21 -25.06
N ALA A 38 40.82 29.49 -24.41
CA ALA A 38 40.49 28.12 -24.79
C ALA A 38 39.84 28.06 -26.18
N ARG A 39 38.93 29.00 -26.48
CA ARG A 39 38.30 29.13 -27.81
C ARG A 39 39.32 29.34 -28.94
N ARG A 40 40.32 30.20 -28.73
CA ARG A 40 41.37 30.47 -29.73
C ARG A 40 42.35 29.31 -29.96
N ARG A 41 42.38 28.30 -29.08
CA ARG A 41 43.26 27.10 -29.19
C ARG A 41 42.53 25.86 -29.70
N LEU A 42 41.35 26.03 -30.29
CA LEU A 42 40.61 24.96 -30.97
C LEU A 42 41.18 24.74 -32.37
N GLY A 43 42.05 23.73 -32.50
CA GLY A 43 42.49 23.21 -33.79
C GLY A 43 41.55 22.11 -34.31
N PRO A 44 41.67 21.72 -35.60
CA PRO A 44 40.77 20.76 -36.25
C PRO A 44 40.70 19.41 -35.51
N TRP A 45 41.82 18.89 -35.02
CA TRP A 45 41.86 17.66 -34.23
C TRP A 45 41.07 17.75 -32.91
N ARG A 46 41.16 18.89 -32.22
CA ARG A 46 40.42 19.11 -30.97
C ARG A 46 38.93 19.26 -31.21
N ILE A 47 38.54 19.86 -32.34
CA ILE A 47 37.13 19.93 -32.76
C ILE A 47 36.60 18.51 -33.01
N LEU A 48 37.37 17.64 -33.66
CA LEU A 48 36.98 16.24 -33.87
C LEU A 48 36.77 15.48 -32.54
N VAL A 49 37.72 15.57 -31.60
CA VAL A 49 37.58 14.93 -30.28
C VAL A 49 36.39 15.47 -29.51
N TYR A 50 36.15 16.79 -29.57
CA TYR A 50 34.99 17.42 -28.96
C TYR A 50 33.68 16.91 -29.58
N ALA A 51 33.62 16.77 -30.91
CA ALA A 51 32.47 16.25 -31.62
C ALA A 51 32.17 14.79 -31.25
N ILE A 52 33.20 13.94 -31.10
CA ILE A 52 33.06 12.55 -30.65
C ILE A 52 32.51 12.51 -29.21
N LEU A 53 33.08 13.29 -28.29
CA LEU A 53 32.60 13.39 -26.91
C LEU A 53 31.16 13.92 -26.83
N ALA A 54 30.81 14.90 -27.67
CA ALA A 54 29.45 15.43 -27.78
C ALA A 54 28.47 14.37 -28.30
N ALA A 55 28.86 13.60 -29.33
CA ALA A 55 28.04 12.52 -29.87
C ALA A 55 27.79 11.43 -28.84
N MET A 56 28.82 10.99 -28.11
CA MET A 56 28.67 10.02 -27.01
C MET A 56 27.76 10.54 -25.91
N SER A 57 27.91 11.81 -25.50
CA SER A 57 27.06 12.44 -24.50
C SER A 57 25.60 12.56 -24.95
N CYS A 58 25.36 12.87 -26.23
CA CYS A 58 24.03 12.91 -26.82
C CYS A 58 23.36 11.53 -26.79
N LEU A 59 24.10 10.46 -27.15
CA LEU A 59 23.60 9.09 -27.07
C LEU A 59 23.25 8.69 -25.62
N THR A 60 24.08 9.06 -24.63
CA THR A 60 23.77 8.83 -23.22
C THR A 60 22.48 9.54 -22.81
N ALA A 61 22.29 10.80 -23.22
CA ALA A 61 21.07 11.55 -22.92
C ALA A 61 19.83 10.94 -23.57
N LEU A 62 19.92 10.50 -24.83
CA LEU A 62 18.83 9.82 -25.53
C LEU A 62 18.47 8.49 -24.86
N TYR A 63 19.47 7.70 -24.45
CA TYR A 63 19.26 6.46 -23.71
C TYR A 63 18.52 6.69 -22.40
N HIS A 64 18.93 7.68 -21.61
CA HIS A 64 18.22 8.03 -20.37
C HIS A 64 16.81 8.52 -20.63
N TYR A 65 16.61 9.33 -21.67
CA TYR A 65 15.29 9.81 -22.03
C TYR A 65 14.35 8.64 -22.36
N ASP A 66 14.79 7.70 -23.18
CA ASP A 66 14.02 6.50 -23.54
C ASP A 66 13.74 5.62 -22.30
N LEU A 67 14.75 5.38 -21.46
CA LEU A 67 14.59 4.63 -20.22
C LEU A 67 13.57 5.29 -19.27
N HIS A 68 13.61 6.62 -19.14
CA HIS A 68 12.65 7.36 -18.33
C HIS A 68 11.24 7.29 -18.89
N GLN A 69 11.07 7.35 -20.21
CA GLN A 69 9.77 7.19 -20.85
C GLN A 69 9.21 5.77 -20.63
N GLN A 70 10.02 4.73 -20.85
CA GLN A 70 9.61 3.36 -20.59
C GLN A 70 9.25 3.12 -19.13
N ALA A 71 10.02 3.68 -18.19
CA ALA A 71 9.72 3.61 -16.77
C ALA A 71 8.43 4.36 -16.41
N ALA A 72 8.18 5.53 -17.02
CA ALA A 72 6.95 6.29 -16.82
C ALA A 72 5.73 5.54 -17.38
N ASP A 73 5.84 4.97 -18.58
CA ASP A 73 4.81 4.15 -19.20
C ASP A 73 4.52 2.89 -18.38
N PHE A 74 5.57 2.21 -17.90
CA PHE A 74 5.43 1.08 -17.01
C PHE A 74 4.71 1.49 -15.72
N LYS A 75 5.13 2.60 -15.10
CA LYS A 75 4.50 3.11 -13.89
C LYS A 75 3.01 3.41 -14.10
N MET A 76 2.62 4.05 -15.21
CA MET A 76 1.22 4.35 -15.52
C MET A 76 0.33 3.10 -15.63
N LYS A 77 0.91 1.94 -15.99
CA LYS A 77 0.18 0.66 -16.06
C LYS A 77 -0.21 0.12 -14.69
N PHE A 78 0.64 0.35 -13.68
CA PHE A 78 0.46 -0.16 -12.32
C PHE A 78 -0.10 0.88 -11.37
N GLU A 79 0.01 2.17 -11.70
CA GLU A 79 -0.51 3.29 -10.89
C GLU A 79 -1.49 4.17 -11.69
N PRO A 80 -2.61 3.61 -12.20
CA PRO A 80 -3.56 4.38 -13.01
C PRO A 80 -4.36 5.37 -12.15
N VAL A 81 -4.84 6.44 -12.78
CA VAL A 81 -5.80 7.38 -12.20
C VAL A 81 -7.11 7.25 -12.97
N LEU A 82 -8.21 7.01 -12.28
CA LEU A 82 -9.52 6.85 -12.90
C LEU A 82 -9.97 8.16 -13.56
N SER A 83 -10.35 8.10 -14.83
CA SER A 83 -10.88 9.26 -15.57
C SER A 83 -12.37 9.50 -15.34
N GLU A 84 -13.10 8.46 -14.97
CA GLU A 84 -14.54 8.47 -14.75
C GLU A 84 -14.88 7.72 -13.46
N ASN A 85 -16.14 7.83 -13.03
CA ASN A 85 -16.62 7.04 -11.90
C ASN A 85 -16.73 5.58 -12.35
N SER A 86 -16.27 4.66 -11.53
CA SER A 86 -16.23 3.24 -11.86
C SER A 86 -16.52 2.39 -10.63
N PHE A 87 -17.23 1.28 -10.82
CA PHE A 87 -17.43 0.29 -9.78
C PHE A 87 -16.33 -0.76 -9.88
N ILE A 88 -15.39 -0.74 -8.94
CA ILE A 88 -14.20 -1.60 -8.95
C ILE A 88 -14.11 -2.31 -7.61
N GLY A 89 -14.04 -3.63 -7.63
CA GLY A 89 -13.98 -4.47 -6.43
C GLY A 89 -15.10 -4.19 -5.44
N GLY A 90 -16.33 -3.97 -5.88
CA GLY A 90 -17.41 -3.71 -4.93
C GLY A 90 -17.45 -2.29 -4.35
N ILE A 91 -16.64 -1.36 -4.88
CA ILE A 91 -16.58 0.05 -4.43
C ILE A 91 -16.93 0.97 -5.59
N ASP A 92 -17.88 1.89 -5.34
CA ASP A 92 -18.14 3.01 -6.24
C ASP A 92 -17.02 4.05 -6.12
N MET A 93 -16.02 3.94 -7.00
CA MET A 93 -14.86 4.81 -7.00
C MET A 93 -15.12 6.06 -7.87
N PRO A 94 -14.91 7.28 -7.34
CA PRO A 94 -15.06 8.50 -8.12
C PRO A 94 -13.89 8.72 -9.09
N ALA A 95 -14.13 9.50 -10.14
CA ALA A 95 -13.09 10.01 -11.01
C ALA A 95 -12.00 10.73 -10.21
N GLY A 96 -10.75 10.55 -10.60
CA GLY A 96 -9.57 11.07 -9.89
C GLY A 96 -9.03 10.15 -8.79
N THR A 97 -9.66 8.99 -8.55
CA THR A 97 -9.11 7.95 -7.68
C THR A 97 -7.79 7.43 -8.23
N LYS A 98 -6.75 7.42 -7.39
CA LYS A 98 -5.43 6.89 -7.74
C LYS A 98 -5.34 5.46 -7.26
N LEU A 99 -5.08 4.53 -8.17
CA LEU A 99 -4.96 3.11 -7.86
C LEU A 99 -3.50 2.68 -7.86
N VAL A 100 -3.22 1.59 -7.16
CA VAL A 100 -2.05 0.73 -7.36
C VAL A 100 -2.57 -0.67 -7.62
N VAL A 101 -2.24 -1.27 -8.77
CA VAL A 101 -2.75 -2.58 -9.21
C VAL A 101 -1.66 -3.65 -9.23
N ASN A 102 -2.03 -4.92 -9.09
CA ASN A 102 -1.09 -6.04 -9.21
C ASN A 102 -0.86 -6.47 -10.65
N ALA A 103 -1.86 -6.31 -11.53
CA ALA A 103 -1.76 -6.60 -12.94
C ALA A 103 -1.98 -5.34 -13.80
N PRO A 104 -1.16 -5.14 -14.86
CA PRO A 104 -1.22 -3.93 -15.67
C PRO A 104 -2.57 -3.79 -16.34
N TYR A 105 -3.21 -2.63 -16.16
CA TYR A 105 -4.57 -2.32 -16.64
C TYR A 105 -5.72 -3.17 -16.09
N ASP A 106 -5.47 -4.06 -15.13
CA ASP A 106 -6.52 -4.82 -14.47
C ASP A 106 -6.87 -4.16 -13.13
N PHE A 107 -7.90 -3.31 -13.17
CA PHE A 107 -8.30 -2.49 -12.02
C PHE A 107 -8.92 -3.32 -10.90
N GLU A 108 -9.49 -4.50 -11.19
CA GLU A 108 -10.04 -5.38 -10.15
C GLU A 108 -8.95 -5.90 -9.21
N THR A 109 -7.70 -5.96 -9.70
CA THR A 109 -6.52 -6.35 -8.93
C THR A 109 -5.90 -5.19 -8.12
N PHE A 110 -6.64 -4.10 -7.89
CA PHE A 110 -6.12 -3.00 -7.09
C PHE A 110 -5.76 -3.46 -5.68
N ARG A 111 -4.54 -3.14 -5.27
CA ARG A 111 -4.03 -3.33 -3.91
C ARG A 111 -4.21 -2.06 -3.08
N GLU A 112 -4.15 -0.89 -3.71
CA GLU A 112 -4.34 0.39 -3.02
C GLU A 112 -5.25 1.29 -3.84
N ALA A 113 -6.12 2.05 -3.17
CA ALA A 113 -6.95 3.08 -3.76
C ALA A 113 -6.92 4.33 -2.87
N LYS A 114 -6.55 5.47 -3.46
CA LYS A 114 -6.58 6.78 -2.81
C LYS A 114 -7.66 7.64 -3.46
N PHE A 115 -8.69 7.95 -2.68
CA PHE A 115 -9.85 8.69 -3.15
C PHE A 115 -9.60 10.22 -3.10
N PRO A 116 -10.15 10.99 -4.05
CA PRO A 116 -10.04 12.45 -4.09
C PRO A 116 -10.88 13.14 -2.99
N HIS A 117 -11.94 12.50 -2.54
CA HIS A 117 -12.81 12.91 -1.45
C HIS A 117 -13.28 11.65 -0.70
N PRO A 118 -13.86 11.77 0.51
CA PRO A 118 -14.33 10.60 1.24
C PRO A 118 -15.36 9.79 0.42
N VAL A 119 -15.20 8.46 0.45
CA VAL A 119 -16.07 7.48 -0.20
C VAL A 119 -16.63 6.56 0.88
N ARG A 120 -17.96 6.41 0.92
CA ARG A 120 -18.62 5.52 1.89
C ARG A 120 -18.42 4.07 1.47
N ILE A 121 -17.75 3.28 2.30
CA ILE A 121 -17.59 1.83 2.14
C ILE A 121 -18.03 1.20 3.46
N SER A 122 -19.05 0.33 3.41
CA SER A 122 -19.74 -0.15 4.61
C SER A 122 -20.22 1.02 5.49
N GLY A 123 -19.83 1.08 6.77
CA GLY A 123 -20.13 2.15 7.71
C GLY A 123 -19.04 3.21 7.83
N THR A 124 -18.05 3.23 6.93
CA THR A 124 -16.85 4.07 7.03
C THR A 124 -16.72 5.03 5.83
N ASP A 125 -16.48 6.32 6.11
CA ASP A 125 -16.11 7.31 5.09
C ASP A 125 -14.57 7.29 4.87
N ALA A 126 -14.12 6.54 3.87
CA ALA A 126 -12.71 6.27 3.62
C ALA A 126 -12.09 7.27 2.62
N LEU A 127 -10.83 7.62 2.83
CA LEU A 127 -9.97 8.34 1.87
C LEU A 127 -8.92 7.44 1.24
N PHE A 128 -8.63 6.31 1.90
CA PHE A 128 -7.67 5.33 1.47
C PHE A 128 -8.19 3.93 1.74
N ALA A 129 -8.04 3.03 0.78
CA ALA A 129 -8.36 1.63 0.90
C ALA A 129 -7.16 0.80 0.45
N GLU A 130 -6.78 -0.19 1.25
CA GLU A 130 -5.71 -1.15 0.96
C GLU A 130 -6.28 -2.57 1.00
N ARG A 131 -5.94 -3.41 0.04
CA ARG A 131 -6.35 -4.81 -0.01
C ARG A 131 -5.19 -5.74 0.24
N TYR A 132 -5.44 -6.76 1.04
CA TYR A 132 -4.58 -7.93 1.04
C TYR A 132 -5.10 -8.92 0.00
N ILE A 133 -4.28 -9.20 -1.02
CA ILE A 133 -4.61 -10.06 -2.14
C ILE A 133 -3.68 -11.27 -2.10
N THR A 134 -4.25 -12.47 -2.19
CA THR A 134 -3.49 -13.70 -2.45
C THR A 134 -3.42 -13.95 -3.95
N THR A 135 -2.31 -14.53 -4.40
CA THR A 135 -2.08 -14.88 -5.80
C THR A 135 -2.03 -16.39 -5.93
N GLU A 136 -2.89 -16.95 -6.76
CA GLU A 136 -2.82 -18.36 -7.13
C GLU A 136 -1.89 -18.51 -8.34
N THR A 137 -1.03 -19.53 -8.32
CA THR A 137 -0.08 -19.78 -9.41
C THR A 137 -0.13 -21.25 -9.84
N ASP A 138 0.15 -21.51 -11.11
CA ASP A 138 0.33 -22.87 -11.62
C ASP A 138 1.70 -23.47 -11.20
N GLU A 139 1.96 -24.70 -11.65
CA GLU A 139 3.22 -25.41 -11.41
C GLU A 139 4.45 -24.70 -12.03
N GLU A 140 4.23 -23.86 -13.04
CA GLU A 140 5.26 -23.08 -13.72
C GLU A 140 5.41 -21.66 -13.12
N PHE A 141 4.73 -21.38 -12.00
CA PHE A 141 4.67 -20.07 -11.33
C PHE A 141 4.03 -18.95 -12.15
N SER A 142 3.22 -19.29 -13.15
CA SER A 142 2.38 -18.31 -13.84
C SER A 142 1.17 -17.99 -12.98
N ILE A 143 0.78 -16.72 -12.94
CA ILE A 143 -0.34 -16.25 -12.12
C ILE A 143 -1.66 -16.70 -12.76
N LEU A 144 -2.45 -17.44 -11.99
CA LEU A 144 -3.77 -17.92 -12.39
C LEU A 144 -4.87 -16.96 -11.95
N ASP A 145 -4.81 -16.51 -10.69
CA ASP A 145 -5.86 -15.65 -10.13
C ASP A 145 -5.34 -14.73 -9.00
N TYR A 146 -6.11 -13.68 -8.74
CA TYR A 146 -5.93 -12.75 -7.64
C TYR A 146 -7.19 -12.73 -6.78
N THR A 147 -7.10 -13.24 -5.55
CA THR A 147 -8.25 -13.26 -4.63
C THR A 147 -8.03 -12.28 -3.47
N PRO A 148 -8.88 -11.25 -3.30
CA PRO A 148 -8.82 -10.39 -2.14
C PRO A 148 -9.32 -11.13 -0.89
N LEU A 149 -8.56 -11.05 0.21
CA LEU A 149 -8.92 -11.67 1.49
C LEU A 149 -9.57 -10.67 2.44
N ASN A 150 -9.02 -9.46 2.51
CA ASN A 150 -9.56 -8.36 3.29
C ASN A 150 -9.24 -7.01 2.66
N ILE A 151 -9.93 -5.99 3.16
CA ILE A 151 -9.72 -4.60 2.84
C ILE A 151 -9.57 -3.79 4.13
N ARG A 152 -8.62 -2.87 4.12
CA ARG A 152 -8.30 -1.95 5.21
C ARG A 152 -8.68 -0.55 4.77
N LEU A 153 -9.60 0.06 5.50
CA LEU A 153 -10.14 1.38 5.22
C LEU A 153 -9.54 2.40 6.18
N THR A 154 -9.06 3.53 5.66
CA THR A 154 -8.59 4.66 6.46
C THR A 154 -9.25 5.93 5.92
N GLY A 155 -9.79 6.74 6.83
CA GLY A 155 -10.58 7.92 6.52
C GLY A 155 -10.37 9.03 7.52
N ILE A 156 -11.44 9.77 7.79
CA ILE A 156 -11.46 10.84 8.78
C ILE A 156 -12.57 10.59 9.80
N GLY A 157 -12.30 10.92 11.06
CA GLY A 157 -13.30 10.82 12.12
C GLY A 157 -13.59 9.38 12.54
N GLU A 158 -14.87 9.01 12.55
CA GLU A 158 -15.35 7.73 13.08
C GLU A 158 -16.12 6.96 12.01
N GLY A 159 -15.93 5.63 11.98
CA GLY A 159 -16.77 4.69 11.25
C GLY A 159 -17.72 3.95 12.21
N LEU A 160 -18.82 3.42 11.69
CA LEU A 160 -19.73 2.57 12.46
C LEU A 160 -19.80 1.17 11.81
N GLU A 161 -19.04 0.22 12.33
CA GLU A 161 -18.99 -1.14 11.81
C GLU A 161 -19.57 -2.12 12.81
N ASN A 162 -20.60 -2.88 12.40
CA ASN A 162 -21.26 -3.87 13.24
C ASN A 162 -21.63 -3.33 14.65
N GLU A 163 -22.20 -2.12 14.66
CA GLU A 163 -22.57 -1.32 15.84
C GLU A 163 -21.39 -0.91 16.76
N TRP A 164 -20.14 -1.10 16.34
CA TRP A 164 -18.96 -0.59 17.02
C TRP A 164 -18.53 0.73 16.39
N ARG A 165 -18.22 1.71 17.24
CA ARG A 165 -17.63 2.97 16.78
C ARG A 165 -16.14 2.76 16.59
N CYS A 166 -15.65 2.87 15.37
CA CYS A 166 -14.26 2.69 15.01
C CYS A 166 -13.60 4.04 14.75
N ASP A 167 -12.37 4.22 15.22
CA ASP A 167 -11.57 5.39 14.87
C ASP A 167 -11.05 5.22 13.44
N ALA A 168 -11.66 5.91 12.48
CA ALA A 168 -11.34 5.79 11.06
C ALA A 168 -10.00 6.43 10.70
N THR A 169 -9.34 7.14 11.63
CA THR A 169 -7.96 7.60 11.43
C THR A 169 -6.95 6.46 11.49
N HIS A 170 -7.36 5.31 12.01
CA HIS A 170 -6.62 4.05 11.99
C HIS A 170 -7.29 3.06 11.02
N PRO A 171 -6.56 2.06 10.49
CA PRO A 171 -7.13 1.08 9.59
C PRO A 171 -8.28 0.30 10.24
N ILE A 172 -9.44 0.31 9.58
CA ILE A 172 -10.59 -0.56 9.85
C ILE A 172 -10.53 -1.73 8.87
N THR A 173 -10.42 -2.95 9.37
CA THR A 173 -10.26 -4.16 8.54
C THR A 173 -11.61 -4.84 8.36
N LEU A 174 -11.95 -5.13 7.11
CA LEU A 174 -13.14 -5.86 6.70
C LEU A 174 -12.72 -7.05 5.84
N GLN A 175 -13.25 -8.24 6.12
CA GLN A 175 -13.10 -9.38 5.24
C GLN A 175 -13.80 -9.11 3.91
N THR A 176 -13.28 -9.66 2.83
CA THR A 176 -13.88 -9.56 1.50
C THR A 176 -14.35 -10.92 1.00
N HIS A 177 -15.35 -10.89 0.10
CA HIS A 177 -15.62 -12.00 -0.80
C HIS A 177 -14.54 -12.08 -1.88
N SER A 178 -14.52 -13.16 -2.66
CA SER A 178 -13.58 -13.33 -3.77
C SER A 178 -13.75 -12.29 -4.88
N ASP A 179 -14.93 -11.67 -5.00
CA ASP A 179 -15.21 -10.55 -5.90
C ASP A 179 -14.77 -9.18 -5.33
N GLY A 180 -14.18 -9.17 -4.13
CA GLY A 180 -13.71 -7.97 -3.44
C GLY A 180 -14.79 -7.19 -2.69
N SER A 181 -16.06 -7.57 -2.81
CA SER A 181 -17.13 -6.94 -2.03
C SER A 181 -16.95 -7.22 -0.52
N VAL A 182 -17.42 -6.29 0.31
CA VAL A 182 -17.32 -6.42 1.78
C VAL A 182 -18.16 -7.60 2.25
N LYS A 183 -17.52 -8.52 2.98
CA LYS A 183 -18.15 -9.72 3.55
C LYS A 183 -18.54 -9.51 5.02
N ALA A 184 -17.57 -9.12 5.85
CA ALA A 184 -17.77 -9.03 7.30
C ALA A 184 -16.75 -8.09 7.95
N PHE A 185 -17.12 -7.53 9.11
CA PHE A 185 -16.18 -6.80 9.96
C PHE A 185 -15.13 -7.74 10.57
N GLU A 186 -13.87 -7.34 10.55
CA GLU A 186 -12.75 -8.10 11.11
C GLU A 186 -12.16 -7.40 12.34
N SER A 187 -11.69 -6.16 12.21
CA SER A 187 -11.11 -5.43 13.34
C SER A 187 -11.09 -3.91 13.17
N CYS A 188 -11.03 -3.19 14.28
CA CYS A 188 -10.72 -1.76 14.29
C CYS A 188 -10.19 -1.28 15.65
N MET A 189 -9.57 -0.10 15.66
CA MET A 189 -9.34 0.64 16.90
C MET A 189 -10.64 1.31 17.34
N ALA A 190 -10.98 1.20 18.62
CA ALA A 190 -12.19 1.75 19.19
C ALA A 190 -12.14 3.28 19.23
N ALA A 191 -13.19 3.91 18.68
CA ALA A 191 -13.47 5.33 18.91
C ALA A 191 -14.14 5.56 20.27
N VAL A 192 -14.32 6.83 20.60
CA VAL A 192 -14.99 7.25 21.84
C VAL A 192 -16.47 6.85 21.80
N GLY A 193 -17.02 6.49 22.97
CA GLY A 193 -18.45 6.20 23.14
C GLY A 193 -18.82 4.72 23.12
N ASN A 194 -17.89 3.83 22.76
CA ASN A 194 -18.07 2.40 22.99
C ASN A 194 -18.09 2.07 24.49
N ARG A 195 -18.94 1.13 24.88
CA ARG A 195 -19.09 0.69 26.28
C ARG A 195 -19.21 -0.81 26.39
N ILE A 196 -18.68 -1.36 27.47
CA ILE A 196 -18.88 -2.76 27.91
C ILE A 196 -19.43 -2.71 29.32
N GLU A 197 -20.58 -3.34 29.57
CA GLU A 197 -21.25 -3.30 30.89
C GLU A 197 -21.37 -1.87 31.48
N ASN A 198 -21.74 -0.91 30.61
CA ASN A 198 -21.84 0.53 30.89
C ASN A 198 -20.52 1.28 31.13
N GLN A 199 -19.38 0.61 31.07
CA GLN A 199 -18.06 1.18 31.29
C GLN A 199 -17.43 1.59 29.95
N PRO A 200 -16.90 2.82 29.84
CA PRO A 200 -16.33 3.28 28.58
C PRO A 200 -15.06 2.49 28.24
N LEU A 201 -14.90 2.14 26.96
CA LEU A 201 -13.65 1.57 26.50
C LEU A 201 -12.52 2.62 26.54
N PRO A 202 -11.31 2.24 27.01
CA PRO A 202 -10.18 3.14 26.98
C PRO A 202 -9.75 3.44 25.54
N LYS A 203 -9.22 4.65 25.33
CA LYS A 203 -8.65 5.05 24.04
C LYS A 203 -7.52 4.08 23.64
N GLY A 204 -7.52 3.66 22.38
CA GLY A 204 -6.51 2.72 21.85
C GLY A 204 -6.85 1.25 22.12
N ALA A 205 -8.02 0.95 22.67
CA ALA A 205 -8.53 -0.42 22.65
C ALA A 205 -8.78 -0.89 21.21
N GLU A 206 -8.46 -2.14 20.93
CA GLU A 206 -8.73 -2.78 19.64
C GLU A 206 -9.89 -3.76 19.78
N ILE A 207 -10.81 -3.71 18.83
CA ILE A 207 -11.97 -4.59 18.73
C ILE A 207 -11.72 -5.54 17.57
N ILE A 208 -11.80 -6.84 17.82
CA ILE A 208 -11.62 -7.89 16.81
C ILE A 208 -12.84 -8.80 16.83
N ALA A 209 -13.45 -9.04 15.69
CA ALA A 209 -14.48 -10.06 15.51
C ALA A 209 -13.85 -11.44 15.43
N THR A 210 -14.50 -12.42 16.04
CA THR A 210 -14.06 -13.82 16.03
C THR A 210 -15.26 -14.74 15.88
N ASP A 211 -15.06 -15.87 15.21
CA ASP A 211 -16.06 -16.93 15.10
C ASP A 211 -15.95 -17.96 16.26
N GLY A 212 -15.19 -17.60 17.30
CA GLY A 212 -14.97 -18.38 18.50
C GLY A 212 -13.50 -18.77 18.68
N THR A 213 -12.99 -18.66 19.91
CA THR A 213 -11.63 -19.11 20.23
C THR A 213 -11.56 -20.64 20.17
N VAL A 214 -10.70 -21.18 19.30
CA VAL A 214 -10.43 -22.62 19.21
C VAL A 214 -9.35 -23.03 20.22
N TYR A 215 -9.63 -24.04 21.03
CA TYR A 215 -8.71 -24.60 22.03
C TYR A 215 -8.04 -25.88 21.53
N THR A 216 -6.97 -26.30 22.22
CA THR A 216 -6.15 -27.46 21.83
C THR A 216 -6.90 -28.80 21.85
N ASP A 217 -8.03 -28.86 22.56
CA ASP A 217 -8.94 -30.01 22.61
C ASP A 217 -10.02 -29.97 21.51
N GLY A 218 -9.95 -28.99 20.59
CA GLY A 218 -10.91 -28.81 19.51
C GLY A 218 -12.20 -28.10 19.94
N PHE A 219 -12.32 -27.72 21.21
CA PHE A 219 -13.45 -26.93 21.67
C PHE A 219 -13.40 -25.51 21.10
N VAL A 220 -14.55 -24.99 20.65
CA VAL A 220 -14.70 -23.63 20.12
C VAL A 220 -15.57 -22.84 21.11
N ALA A 221 -15.01 -21.81 21.72
CA ALA A 221 -15.77 -20.95 22.63
C ALA A 221 -16.76 -20.06 21.88
N SER A 222 -17.80 -19.63 22.59
CA SER A 222 -18.86 -18.76 22.06
C SER A 222 -18.50 -17.27 22.03
N ASP A 223 -17.22 -16.91 22.12
CA ASP A 223 -16.81 -15.51 22.00
C ASP A 223 -17.04 -15.02 20.58
N ARG A 224 -17.67 -13.85 20.45
CA ARG A 224 -17.86 -13.14 19.19
C ARG A 224 -16.90 -11.97 19.04
N TRP A 225 -16.44 -11.42 20.16
CA TRP A 225 -15.58 -10.25 20.18
C TRP A 225 -14.38 -10.47 21.11
N LEU A 226 -13.21 -10.07 20.63
CA LEU A 226 -12.01 -9.91 21.43
C LEU A 226 -11.71 -8.42 21.54
N ILE A 227 -11.55 -7.94 22.76
CA ILE A 227 -11.20 -6.55 23.05
C ILE A 227 -9.81 -6.53 23.65
N TYR A 228 -8.84 -6.00 22.93
CA TYR A 228 -7.48 -5.82 23.44
C TYR A 228 -7.36 -4.44 24.06
N LEU A 229 -7.06 -4.40 25.35
CA LEU A 229 -6.79 -3.17 26.07
C LEU A 229 -5.31 -2.78 25.89
N PRO A 230 -5.00 -1.49 25.68
CA PRO A 230 -3.63 -1.05 25.56
C PRO A 230 -2.87 -1.25 26.89
N ALA A 231 -1.55 -1.35 26.81
CA ALA A 231 -0.71 -1.58 27.98
C ALA A 231 -0.92 -0.47 29.04
N GLY A 232 -1.15 -0.86 30.28
CA GLY A 232 -1.39 0.07 31.40
C GLY A 232 -2.79 0.69 31.44
N ALA A 233 -3.67 0.39 30.48
CA ALA A 233 -5.07 0.79 30.57
C ALA A 233 -5.83 -0.08 31.57
N GLU A 234 -6.78 0.55 32.24
CA GLU A 234 -7.63 -0.07 33.24
C GLU A 234 -9.08 -0.09 32.72
N LEU A 235 -9.75 -1.23 32.85
CA LEU A 235 -11.19 -1.34 32.69
C LEU A 235 -11.77 -1.99 33.94
N SER A 236 -12.57 -1.23 34.68
CA SER A 236 -13.34 -1.75 35.81
C SER A 236 -14.66 -2.34 35.32
N VAL A 237 -14.91 -3.60 35.63
CA VAL A 237 -16.13 -4.33 35.28
C VAL A 237 -16.71 -4.96 36.56
N GLY A 238 -17.88 -4.49 36.99
CA GLY A 238 -18.45 -4.86 38.27
C GLY A 238 -17.48 -4.56 39.43
N ASN A 239 -17.13 -5.58 40.21
CA ASN A 239 -16.17 -5.47 41.32
C ASN A 239 -14.74 -5.90 40.95
N LYS A 240 -14.46 -6.07 39.65
CA LYS A 240 -13.15 -6.50 39.16
C LYS A 240 -12.54 -5.42 38.29
N THR A 241 -11.24 -5.24 38.42
CA THR A 241 -10.47 -4.34 37.59
C THR A 241 -9.55 -5.17 36.70
N GLN A 242 -9.63 -4.96 35.40
CA GLN A 242 -8.72 -5.54 34.44
C GLN A 242 -7.69 -4.51 34.00
N PHE A 243 -6.41 -4.90 34.07
CA PHE A 243 -5.27 -4.09 33.60
C PHE A 243 -4.71 -4.71 32.33
N GLY A 244 -4.86 -4.01 31.20
CA GLY A 244 -4.42 -4.49 29.89
C GLY A 244 -5.01 -5.85 29.49
N GLY A 245 -4.39 -6.46 28.49
CA GLY A 245 -4.74 -7.81 28.04
C GLY A 245 -6.01 -7.84 27.21
N MET A 246 -6.63 -9.03 27.14
CA MET A 246 -7.77 -9.30 26.28
C MET A 246 -9.03 -9.61 27.09
N ILE A 247 -10.16 -9.07 26.64
CA ILE A 247 -11.50 -9.33 27.16
C ILE A 247 -12.29 -10.03 26.06
N ARG A 248 -13.00 -11.11 26.43
CA ARG A 248 -13.88 -11.85 25.52
C ARG A 248 -15.33 -11.47 25.76
N LEU A 249 -16.07 -11.21 24.69
CA LEU A 249 -17.50 -10.92 24.75
C LEU A 249 -18.29 -11.90 23.87
N ASP A 250 -19.51 -12.20 24.27
CA ASP A 250 -20.51 -12.88 23.43
C ASP A 250 -21.10 -11.94 22.36
N ALA A 251 -22.01 -12.44 21.53
CA ALA A 251 -22.66 -11.64 20.48
C ALA A 251 -23.39 -10.41 21.05
N GLU A 252 -23.99 -10.55 22.23
CA GLU A 252 -24.69 -9.50 22.98
C GLU A 252 -23.75 -8.55 23.75
N ARG A 253 -22.43 -8.65 23.55
CA ARG A 253 -21.38 -7.83 24.17
C ARG A 253 -21.26 -7.98 25.68
N ARG A 254 -21.66 -9.13 26.22
CA ARG A 254 -21.50 -9.48 27.64
C ARG A 254 -20.20 -10.23 27.85
N ILE A 255 -19.58 -10.02 29.00
CA ILE A 255 -18.26 -10.59 29.28
C ILE A 255 -18.35 -12.08 29.54
N ILE A 256 -17.52 -12.83 28.83
CA ILE A 256 -17.35 -14.27 29.00
C ILE A 256 -16.18 -14.51 29.95
N THR A 257 -16.49 -14.87 31.20
CA THR A 257 -15.47 -15.15 32.23
C THR A 257 -15.00 -16.60 32.28
N LYS A 258 -15.74 -17.52 31.63
CA LYS A 258 -15.37 -18.92 31.46
C LYS A 258 -15.76 -19.35 30.04
N PRO A 259 -14.95 -20.17 29.35
CA PRO A 259 -15.38 -20.76 28.08
C PRO A 259 -16.70 -21.52 28.31
N LEU A 260 -17.79 -21.04 27.68
CA LEU A 260 -19.10 -21.66 27.78
C LEU A 260 -19.11 -22.90 26.88
N ARG A 261 -19.07 -24.09 27.48
CA ARG A 261 -19.23 -25.37 26.78
C ARG A 261 -20.63 -25.55 26.21
#